data_AF-A0A7C1JPF3-F1
#
_entry.id   AF-A0A7C1JPF3-F1
#
_cell.length_a   1.000
_cell.length_b   1.000
_cell.length_c   1.000
_cell.angle_alpha   90.00
_cell.angle_beta   90.00
_cell.angle_gamma   90.00
#
_symmetry.space_group_name_H-M   'P 1'
#
loop_
_entity.id
_entity.type
_entity.pdbx_description
1 polymer ?
#
loop_
_entity_poly.entity_id
_entity_poly.type
_entity_poly.pdbx_seq_one_letter_code
_entity_poly.pdbx_strand_id
1 'polypeptide(L)' 'MTTKKMAKHFRLNTNLLKEAQKILGAKTETETIEIALSDVIYQEKVRKLIEQTTGKFKFEGLR' A
#
# COMPACT_ATOMS: atom_id res chain seq x y z
N MET A 1 -16.11 0.24 -10.06
CA MET A 1 -16.37 -0.62 -8.88
C MET A 1 -16.67 0.29 -7.70
N THR A 2 -17.87 0.24 -7.15
CA THR A 2 -18.26 1.10 -6.02
C THR A 2 -17.66 0.51 -4.74
N THR A 3 -16.61 1.15 -4.20
CA THR A 3 -16.01 0.75 -2.93
C THR A 3 -16.95 1.11 -1.79
N LYS A 4 -17.46 0.09 -1.08
CA LYS A 4 -18.32 0.28 0.11
C LYS A 4 -17.51 0.92 1.24
N LYS A 5 -17.82 2.17 1.58
CA LYS A 5 -17.26 2.84 2.77
C LYS A 5 -18.14 2.56 3.99
N MET A 6 -17.52 2.28 5.14
CA MET A 6 -18.20 2.02 6.41
C MET A 6 -17.40 2.62 7.55
N ALA A 7 -18.07 3.32 8.48
CA ALA A 7 -17.43 3.85 9.67
C ALA A 7 -16.92 2.71 10.56
N LYS A 8 -15.71 2.90 11.11
CA LYS A 8 -15.08 1.98 12.05
C LYS A 8 -14.55 2.77 13.24
N HIS A 9 -14.66 2.18 14.43
CA HIS A 9 -14.08 2.74 15.64
C HIS A 9 -12.76 2.03 15.93
N PHE A 10 -11.65 2.76 15.79
CA PHE A 10 -10.31 2.28 16.12
C PHE A 10 -9.66 3.20 17.15
N ARG A 11 -8.81 2.64 18.01
CA ARG A 11 -7.86 3.40 18.80
C ARG A 11 -6.55 3.44 18.03
N LEU A 12 -6.12 4.62 17.63
CA LEU A 12 -4.91 4.83 16.84
C LEU A 12 -3.93 5.72 17.61
N ASN A 13 -2.64 5.52 17.39
CA ASN A 13 -1.63 6.46 17.85
C ASN A 13 -1.73 7.73 17.00
N THR A 14 -2.18 8.82 17.60
CA THR A 14 -2.43 10.10 16.93
C THR A 14 -1.16 10.72 16.37
N ASN A 15 -0.01 10.55 17.03
CA ASN A 15 1.26 11.09 16.55
C ASN A 15 1.69 10.41 15.25
N LEU A 16 1.62 9.08 15.20
CA LEU A 16 1.91 8.31 13.98
C LEU A 16 0.94 8.67 12.85
N LEU A 17 -0.34 8.82 13.17
CA LEU A 17 -1.36 9.18 12.18
C LEU A 17 -1.10 10.56 11.56
N LYS A 18 -0.73 11.56 12.38
CA LYS A 18 -0.42 12.91 11.90
C LYS A 18 0.88 12.96 11.10
N GLU A 19 1.88 12.18 11.49
CA GLU A 19 3.13 12.08 10.74
C GLU A 19 2.89 11.43 9.37
N ALA A 20 2.18 10.30 9.33
CA ALA A 20 1.78 9.65 8.08
C ALA A 20 0.93 10.59 7.21
N GLN A 21 -0.01 11.33 7.79
CA GLN A 21 -0.83 12.29 7.05
C GLN A 21 0.02 13.36 6.36
N LYS A 22 1.07 13.88 7.03
CA LYS A 22 2.00 14.86 6.43
C LYS A 22 2.82 14.24 5.31
N ILE A 23 3.39 13.05 5.52
CA ILE A 23 4.21 12.34 4.53
C ILE A 23 3.39 12.04 3.27
N LEU A 24 2.15 11.57 3.45
CA LEU A 24 1.26 11.18 2.35
C LEU A 24 0.52 12.37 1.72
N GLY A 25 0.63 13.59 2.29
CA GLY A 25 -0.09 14.77 1.81
C GLY A 25 -1.62 14.64 1.88
N ALA A 26 -2.13 13.79 2.77
CA ALA A 26 -3.55 13.48 2.85
C ALA A 26 -4.34 14.57 3.59
N LYS A 27 -5.56 14.84 3.13
CA LYS A 27 -6.45 15.87 3.72
C LYS A 27 -7.13 15.37 4.97
N THR A 28 -7.39 14.07 5.07
CA THR A 28 -8.11 13.46 6.20
C THR A 28 -7.39 12.25 6.76
N GLU A 29 -7.71 11.91 8.01
CA GLU A 29 -7.20 10.69 8.67
C GLU A 29 -7.68 9.42 7.96
N THR A 30 -8.94 9.41 7.48
CA THR A 30 -9.48 8.31 6.67
C THR A 30 -8.67 8.12 5.38
N GLU A 31 -8.40 9.22 4.67
CA GLU A 31 -7.60 9.18 3.43
C GLU A 31 -6.16 8.71 3.71
N THR A 32 -5.57 9.15 4.82
CA THR A 32 -4.24 8.69 5.28
C THR A 32 -4.22 7.16 5.43
N ILE A 33 -5.24 6.60 6.09
CA ILE A 33 -5.36 5.16 6.30
C ILE A 33 -5.63 4.43 4.97
N GLU A 34 -6.51 4.96 4.13
CA GLU A 34 -6.82 4.37 2.81
C GLU A 34 -5.57 4.30 1.91
N ILE A 35 -4.77 5.38 1.86
CA ILE A 35 -3.50 5.42 1.10
C ILE A 35 -2.50 4.41 1.67
N ALA A 36 -2.27 4.44 2.98
CA ALA A 36 -1.32 3.52 3.63
C ALA A 36 -1.68 2.04 3.39
N LEU A 37 -2.97 1.69 3.45
CA LEU A 37 -3.44 0.34 3.13
C LEU A 37 -3.21 -0.01 1.65
N SER A 38 -3.50 0.92 0.74
CA SER A 38 -3.28 0.73 -0.69
C SER A 38 -1.79 0.49 -1.01
N ASP A 39 -0.89 1.26 -0.39
CA ASP A 39 0.55 1.14 -0.60
C ASP A 39 1.08 -0.23 -0.17
N VAL A 40 0.67 -0.73 1.00
CA VAL A 40 1.05 -2.06 1.49
C VAL A 40 0.51 -3.17 0.56
N ILE A 41 -0.73 -3.05 0.10
CA ILE A 41 -1.32 -4.01 -0.85
C ILE A 41 -0.56 -3.98 -2.19
N TYR A 42 -0.20 -2.80 -2.67
CA TYR A 42 0.55 -2.63 -3.91
C TYR A 42 1.94 -3.25 -3.80
N GLN A 43 2.68 -2.95 -2.73
CA GLN A 43 4.00 -3.54 -2.46
C GLN A 43 3.96 -5.06 -2.44
N GLU A 44 2.95 -5.65 -1.78
CA GLU A 44 2.73 -7.10 -1.75
C GLU A 44 2.50 -7.68 -3.15
N LYS A 45 1.65 -7.03 -3.97
CA LYS A 45 1.37 -7.46 -5.34
C LYS A 45 2.61 -7.39 -6.22
N VAL A 46 3.39 -6.32 -6.10
CA VAL A 46 4.66 -6.16 -6.82
C VAL A 46 5.65 -7.23 -6.40
N ARG A 47 5.80 -7.50 -5.09
CA ARG A 47 6.69 -8.56 -4.59
C ARG A 47 6.33 -9.92 -5.19
N LYS A 48 5.05 -10.29 -5.15
CA LYS A 48 4.56 -11.55 -5.76
C LYS A 48 4.79 -11.60 -7.26
N LEU A 49 4.60 -10.50 -7.97
CA LEU A 49 4.87 -10.44 -9.40
C LEU A 49 6.35 -10.70 -9.67
N ILE A 50 7.25 -10.06 -8.92
CA ILE A 50 8.70 -10.28 -9.03
C ILE A 50 9.05 -11.74 -8.74
N GLU A 51 8.55 -12.33 -7.65
CA GLU A 51 8.79 -13.75 -7.32
C GLU A 51 8.33 -14.70 -8.44
N GLN A 52 7.14 -14.47 -9.01
CA GLN A 52 6.60 -15.26 -10.12
C GLN A 52 7.38 -15.07 -11.44
N THR A 53 7.95 -13.88 -11.63
CA THR A 53 8.70 -13.48 -12.83
C THR A 53 10.13 -13.97 -12.76
N THR A 54 10.78 -13.91 -11.60
CA THR A 54 12.19 -14.32 -11.40
C THR A 54 12.41 -15.81 -11.69
N GLY A 55 11.37 -16.64 -11.56
CA GLY A 55 11.41 -18.06 -11.99
C GLY A 55 11.16 -18.31 -13.48
N LYS A 56 10.72 -17.31 -14.26
CA LYS A 56 10.31 -17.46 -15.67
C LYS A 56 11.23 -16.75 -16.67
N PHE A 57 12.05 -15.80 -16.23
CA PHE A 57 13.03 -15.14 -17.09
C PHE A 57 14.42 -15.75 -16.87
N LYS A 58 14.68 -16.88 -17.53
CA LYS A 58 16.06 -17.20 -17.92
C LYS A 58 16.45 -16.11 -18.91
N PHE A 59 17.28 -15.17 -18.48
CA PHE A 59 17.95 -14.23 -19.38
C PHE A 59 18.77 -15.05 -20.39
N GLU A 60 18.26 -15.22 -21.62
CA GLU A 60 19.02 -15.75 -22.76
C GLU A 60 20.00 -14.70 -23.32
N GLY A 61 20.72 -14.03 -22.42
CA GLY A 61 21.55 -12.86 -22.73
C GLY A 61 22.96 -12.90 -22.16
N LEU A 62 23.42 -14.04 -21.67
CA LEU A 62 24.85 -14.29 -21.42
C LEU A 62 25.33 -15.33 -22.44
N ARG A 63 25.78 -14.82 -23.59
CA ARG A 63 26.78 -15.49 -24.42
C ARG A 63 28.15 -15.32 -23.78
#